data_AF-A0A8S9R6K6-F1
#
_entry.id   AF-A0A8S9R6K6-F1
#
_cell.length_a   1.000
_cell.length_b   1.000
_cell.length_c   1.000
_cell.angle_alpha   90.00
_cell.angle_beta   90.00
_cell.angle_gamma   90.00
#
_symmetry.space_group_name_H-M   'P 1'
#
loop_
_entity.id
_entity.type
_entity.pdbx_description
1 polymer ?
#
loop_
_entity_poly.entity_id
_entity_poly.type
_entity_poly.pdbx_seq_one_letter_code
_entity_poly.pdbx_strand_id
1 'polypeptide(L)'
;MLIQARASLNSRLSEFDLDYMKYKKGITRPEMIIPESGHSAYDKAAQYFNIKLWRVPVEKDFIADVKAMRRHVNRNTIIVMC
;
A
#
# COMPACT_ATOMS: atom_id res chain seq x y z
N MET A 1 -2.64 27.81 -23.28
CA MET A 1 -3.68 27.08 -22.51
C MET A 1 -3.29 25.60 -22.31
N LEU A 2 -2.07 25.30 -21.83
CA LEU A 2 -1.56 23.92 -21.68
C LEU A 2 -0.85 23.64 -20.33
N ILE A 3 -0.80 24.63 -19.43
CA ILE A 3 -0.02 24.51 -18.18
C ILE A 3 -0.87 23.97 -17.01
N GLN A 4 -2.21 24.13 -17.04
CA GLN A 4 -3.07 23.69 -15.93
C GLN A 4 -3.27 22.17 -15.82
N ALA A 5 -3.07 21.40 -16.90
CA ALA A 5 -3.25 19.95 -16.87
C ALA A 5 -2.18 19.21 -16.04
N ARG A 6 -1.00 19.81 -15.84
CA ARG A 6 0.10 19.19 -15.07
C ARG A 6 -0.09 19.27 -13.54
N ALA A 7 -0.80 20.28 -13.04
CA ALA A 7 -1.00 20.45 -11.61
C ALA A 7 -1.94 19.39 -11.00
N SER A 8 -2.96 18.96 -11.75
CA SER A 8 -3.90 17.92 -11.30
C SER A 8 -3.31 16.51 -11.24
N LEU A 9 -2.22 16.24 -11.97
CA LEU A 9 -1.51 14.96 -11.90
C LEU A 9 -0.60 14.90 -10.67
N ASN A 10 0.09 15.99 -10.35
CA ASN A 10 0.95 16.05 -9.17
C ASN A 10 0.18 15.96 -7.84
N SER A 11 -1.06 16.47 -7.77
CA SER A 11 -1.88 16.38 -6.56
C SER A 11 -2.43 14.98 -6.27
N ARG A 12 -2.50 14.08 -7.26
CA ARG A 12 -2.86 12.66 -7.04
C ARG A 12 -1.65 11.83 -6.66
N LEU A 13 -0.47 12.17 -7.17
CA LEU A 13 0.77 11.49 -6.82
C LEU A 13 1.13 11.72 -5.34
N SER A 14 0.86 12.90 -4.80
CA SER A 14 1.10 13.19 -3.39
C SER A 14 0.20 12.40 -2.43
N GLU A 15 -0.92 11.83 -2.90
CA GLU A 15 -1.76 10.96 -2.06
C GLU A 15 -1.11 9.61 -1.75
N PHE A 16 -0.11 9.21 -2.54
CA PHE A 16 0.68 7.98 -2.35
C PHE A 16 1.98 8.22 -1.57
N ASP A 17 2.32 9.47 -1.25
CA ASP A 17 3.52 9.78 -0.48
C ASP A 17 3.37 9.31 0.98
N LEU A 18 4.36 8.56 1.46
CA LEU A 18 4.44 8.13 2.86
C LEU A 18 4.38 9.31 3.83
N ASP A 19 4.95 10.46 3.42
CA ASP A 19 4.94 11.69 4.20
C ASP A 19 3.53 12.29 4.31
N TYR A 20 2.77 12.28 3.21
CA TYR A 20 1.36 12.68 3.20
C TYR A 20 0.50 11.77 4.07
N MET A 21 0.74 10.46 4.07
CA MET A 21 0.01 9.53 4.93
C MET A 21 0.34 9.73 6.42
N LYS A 22 1.60 10.04 6.75
CA LYS A 22 1.99 10.40 8.12
C LYS A 22 1.35 11.72 8.56
N TYR A 23 1.44 12.75 7.72
CA TYR A 23 1.03 14.11 8.06
C TYR A 23 -0.49 14.30 8.03
N LYS A 24 -1.18 13.72 7.04
CA LYS A 24 -2.63 13.90 6.85
C LYS A 24 -3.48 12.83 7.50
N LYS A 25 -3.02 11.57 7.53
CA LYS A 25 -3.76 10.46 8.18
C LYS A 25 -3.24 10.11 9.58
N GLY A 26 -2.11 10.68 10.02
CA GLY A 26 -1.56 10.42 11.36
C GLY A 26 -1.05 8.97 11.54
N ILE A 27 -0.76 8.26 10.45
CA ILE A 27 -0.36 6.84 10.53
C ILE A 27 1.12 6.77 10.92
N THR A 28 1.38 6.41 12.17
CA THR A 28 2.74 6.30 12.73
C THR A 28 3.41 4.96 12.46
N ARG A 29 2.61 3.90 12.23
CA ARG A 29 3.07 2.53 11.97
C ARG A 29 2.37 1.97 10.73
N PRO A 30 2.82 2.34 9.52
CA PRO A 30 2.16 1.91 8.29
C PRO A 30 2.21 0.38 8.14
N GLU A 31 1.13 -0.18 7.60
CA GLU A 31 1.03 -1.60 7.28
C GLU A 31 0.70 -1.82 5.79
N MET A 32 1.29 -2.84 5.19
CA MET A 32 1.09 -3.23 3.79
C MET A 32 0.65 -4.69 3.74
N ILE A 33 -0.38 -4.97 2.93
CA ILE A 33 -0.92 -6.33 2.75
C ILE A 33 -0.64 -6.77 1.32
N ILE A 34 0.07 -7.88 1.17
CA ILE A 34 0.40 -8.49 -0.12
C ILE A 34 0.05 -9.98 -0.11
N PRO A 35 -0.33 -10.57 -1.25
CA PRO A 35 -0.39 -12.01 -1.39
C PRO A 35 1.02 -12.62 -1.32
N GLU A 36 1.12 -13.90 -0.98
CA GLU A 36 2.40 -14.62 -0.96
C GLU A 36 3.09 -14.64 -2.34
N SER A 37 2.30 -14.60 -3.42
CA SER A 37 2.76 -14.44 -4.80
C SER A 37 3.34 -13.05 -5.14
N GLY A 38 3.28 -12.09 -4.20
CA GLY A 38 3.76 -10.73 -4.39
C GLY A 38 5.27 -10.64 -4.63
N HIS A 39 5.66 -9.72 -5.51
CA HIS A 39 7.06 -9.49 -5.87
C HIS A 39 7.92 -9.12 -4.64
N SER A 40 9.13 -9.67 -4.56
CA SER A 40 10.14 -9.38 -3.52
C SER A 40 10.51 -7.90 -3.32
N ALA A 41 10.09 -7.01 -4.22
CA ALA A 41 10.27 -5.58 -4.08
C ALA A 41 9.50 -5.03 -2.88
N TYR A 42 8.37 -5.66 -2.52
CA TYR A 42 7.57 -5.25 -1.36
C TYR A 42 8.28 -5.55 -0.03
N ASP A 43 9.03 -6.65 0.08
CA ASP A 43 9.83 -6.92 1.27
C ASP A 43 10.96 -5.89 1.43
N LYS A 44 11.59 -5.51 0.31
CA LYS A 44 12.57 -4.41 0.32
C LYS A 44 11.90 -3.10 0.73
N ALA A 45 10.77 -2.73 0.13
CA ALA A 45 10.05 -1.52 0.49
C ALA A 45 9.65 -1.52 1.98
N ALA A 46 9.18 -2.66 2.50
CA ALA A 46 8.82 -2.81 3.90
C ALA A 46 10.01 -2.56 4.85
N GLN A 47 11.19 -3.08 4.50
CA GLN A 47 12.42 -2.85 5.26
C GLN A 47 12.92 -1.40 5.14
N TYR A 48 12.92 -0.84 3.92
CA TYR A 48 13.42 0.52 3.65
C TYR A 48 12.56 1.60 4.32
N PHE A 49 11.24 1.42 4.29
CA PHE A 49 10.29 2.42 4.80
C PHE A 49 9.73 2.07 6.18
N ASN A 50 10.25 1.02 6.82
CA ASN A 50 9.82 0.52 8.13
C ASN A 50 8.29 0.28 8.20
N ILE A 51 7.75 -0.34 7.15
CA ILE A 51 6.33 -0.69 7.00
C ILE A 51 6.16 -2.14 7.45
N LYS A 52 5.12 -2.43 8.23
CA LYS A 52 4.78 -3.81 8.60
C LYS A 52 4.15 -4.52 7.40
N LEU A 53 4.78 -5.60 6.93
CA LEU A 53 4.30 -6.38 5.79
C LEU A 53 3.50 -7.60 6.25
N TRP A 54 2.28 -7.75 5.73
CA TRP A 54 1.44 -8.92 5.89
C TRP A 54 1.41 -9.71 4.60
N ARG A 55 1.89 -10.96 4.65
CA ARG A 55 1.78 -11.92 3.54
C ARG A 55 0.54 -12.77 3.75
N VAL A 56 -0.40 -12.69 2.81
CA VAL A 56 -1.66 -13.44 2.84
C VAL A 56 -1.53 -14.64 1.90
N PRO A 57 -1.89 -15.86 2.33
CA PRO A 57 -1.85 -17.02 1.46
C PRO A 57 -2.79 -16.83 0.27
N VAL A 58 -2.37 -17.36 -0.88
CA VAL A 58 -3.19 -17.39 -2.11
C VAL A 58 -3.93 -18.72 -2.20
N GLU A 59 -5.11 -18.71 -2.81
CA GLU A 59 -5.83 -19.95 -3.09
C GLU A 59 -5.16 -20.72 -4.25
N LYS A 60 -5.58 -21.98 -4.47
CA LYS A 60 -5.00 -22.88 -5.48
C LYS A 60 -5.07 -22.33 -6.91
N ASP A 61 -6.00 -21.43 -7.16
CA ASP A 61 -6.18 -20.77 -8.46
C ASP A 61 -5.32 -19.50 -8.62
N PHE A 62 -4.34 -19.28 -7.73
CA PHE A 62 -3.50 -18.07 -7.65
C PHE A 62 -4.29 -16.78 -7.40
N ILE A 63 -5.53 -16.91 -6.94
CA ILE A 63 -6.38 -15.78 -6.56
C ILE A 63 -6.07 -15.43 -5.10
N ALA A 64 -5.81 -14.15 -4.84
CA ALA A 64 -5.63 -13.64 -3.49
C ALA A 64 -6.94 -13.80 -2.68
N ASP A 65 -6.87 -14.40 -1.49
CA ASP A 65 -8.04 -14.52 -0.61
C ASP A 65 -8.43 -13.13 -0.07
N VAL A 66 -9.38 -12.49 -0.74
CA VAL A 66 -9.90 -11.16 -0.37
C VAL A 66 -10.48 -11.16 1.05
N LYS A 67 -11.04 -12.28 1.53
CA LYS A 67 -11.57 -12.37 2.89
C LYS A 67 -10.42 -12.38 3.90
N ALA A 68 -9.34 -13.11 3.62
CA ALA A 68 -8.15 -13.10 4.46
C ALA A 68 -7.46 -11.73 4.44
N MET A 69 -7.36 -11.08 3.28
CA MET A 69 -6.82 -9.71 3.17
C MET A 69 -7.66 -8.73 3.98
N ARG A 70 -8.99 -8.79 3.87
CA ARG A 70 -9.91 -7.89 4.59
C ARG A 70 -9.77 -7.98 6.11
N ARG A 71 -9.39 -9.14 6.67
CA ARG A 71 -9.14 -9.30 8.11
C ARG A 71 -7.91 -8.52 8.59
N HIS A 72 -6.95 -8.28 7.70
CA HIS A 72 -5.71 -7.57 8.02
C HIS A 72 -5.80 -6.07 7.76
N VAL A 73 -6.85 -5.60 7.08
CA VAL A 73 -7.07 -4.17 6.83
C VAL A 73 -7.44 -3.48 8.14
N ASN A 74 -6.61 -2.52 8.55
CA ASN A 74 -6.82 -1.68 9.72
C ASN A 74 -6.60 -0.19 9.36
N ARG A 75 -6.74 0.69 10.35
CA ARG A 75 -6.57 2.15 10.17
C ARG A 75 -5.15 2.56 9.75
N ASN A 76 -4.17 1.67 9.96
CA ASN A 76 -2.78 1.89 9.61
C ASN A 76 -2.39 1.24 8.27
N THR A 77 -3.31 0.50 7.63
CA THR A 77 -3.07 -0.09 6.33
C THR A 77 -3.00 1.01 5.28
N ILE A 78 -1.84 1.14 4.66
CA ILE A 78 -1.57 2.16 3.65
C ILE A 78 -1.76 1.63 2.24
N ILE A 79 -1.48 0.34 2.04
CA ILE A 79 -1.43 -0.30 0.72
C ILE A 79 -1.99 -1.71 0.84
N VAL A 80 -2.84 -2.06 -0.12
CA VAL A 80 -3.36 -3.41 -0.35
C VAL A 80 -3.10 -3.73 -1.82
N MET A 81 -2.32 -4.77 -2.09
CA MET A 81 -2.00 -5.22 -3.45
C MET A 81 -2.67 -6.55 -3.70
N CYS A 82 -3.32 -6.70 -4.86
CA CYS A 82 -3.96 -7.94 -5.32
C CYS A 82 -3.32 -8.41 -6.63
#